data_AF-A0A948APA4-F1
#
_entry.id   AF-A0A948APA4-F1
#
_cell.length_a   1.000
_cell.length_b   1.000
_cell.length_c   1.000
_cell.angle_alpha   90.00
_cell.angle_beta   90.00
_cell.angle_gamma   90.00
#
_symmetry.space_group_name_H-M   'P 1'
#
loop_
_entity.id
_entity.type
_entity.pdbx_description
1 polymer ?
#
loop_
_entity_poly.entity_id
_entity_poly.type
_entity_poly.pdbx_seq_one_letter_code
_entity_poly.pdbx_strand_id
1 'polypeptide(L)'
;MKRAARTDPSQMARIFMSLPQYHFYGHVSTAVKNERSFRMSLGQMLQETAERLLNASEARATTMSRHRHECIEEIVDDLGTLITHLNRRGSIQLAGSTTETIETLRDLDNKLIMLLEQVWHMSQAVLRPDCNGEAFDEGVQYLLLMLQAFAETAEERNQLLGLGWESEFGMSPMPKRK
;
A
#
# COMPACT_ATOMS: atom_id res chain seq x y z
N MET A 1 30.84 -6.32 -4.68
CA MET A 1 29.66 -5.75 -5.38
C MET A 1 28.41 -6.09 -4.59
N LYS A 2 27.80 -5.13 -3.88
CA LYS A 2 26.53 -5.31 -3.16
C LYS A 2 25.42 -5.39 -4.20
N ARG A 3 24.79 -6.55 -4.38
CA ARG A 3 23.54 -6.68 -5.14
C ARG A 3 22.49 -5.87 -4.38
N ALA A 4 22.05 -4.74 -4.94
CA ALA A 4 20.81 -4.12 -4.50
C ALA A 4 19.73 -5.21 -4.51
N ALA A 5 19.04 -5.37 -3.38
CA ALA A 5 17.95 -6.33 -3.23
C ALA A 5 16.86 -5.90 -4.21
N ARG A 6 16.86 -6.44 -5.43
CA ARG A 6 15.90 -6.05 -6.46
C ARG A 6 14.54 -6.62 -6.06
N THR A 7 13.54 -5.75 -6.01
CA THR A 7 12.13 -6.09 -6.17
C THR A 7 12.02 -7.09 -7.31
N ASP A 8 11.18 -8.12 -7.21
CA ASP A 8 10.93 -8.99 -8.36
C ASP A 8 10.42 -8.07 -9.49
N PRO A 9 11.16 -7.89 -10.60
CA PRO A 9 10.80 -6.94 -11.65
C PRO A 9 9.40 -7.22 -12.22
N SER A 10 8.92 -8.46 -12.11
CA SER A 10 7.59 -8.87 -12.55
C SER A 10 6.45 -8.29 -11.71
N GLN A 11 6.70 -7.96 -10.44
CA GLN A 11 5.70 -7.43 -9.50
C GLN A 11 5.51 -5.93 -9.71
N MET A 12 6.60 -5.18 -9.76
CA MET A 12 6.56 -3.77 -10.13
C MET A 12 5.96 -3.59 -11.52
N ALA A 13 6.37 -4.41 -12.49
CA ALA A 13 5.79 -4.38 -13.82
C ALA A 13 4.27 -4.61 -13.79
N ARG A 14 3.75 -5.53 -12.98
CA ARG A 14 2.30 -5.74 -12.82
C ARG A 14 1.60 -4.49 -12.29
N ILE A 15 2.16 -3.81 -11.30
CA ILE A 15 1.59 -2.57 -10.76
C ILE A 15 1.59 -1.47 -11.82
N PHE A 16 2.72 -1.25 -12.52
CA PHE A 16 2.81 -0.28 -13.62
C PHE A 16 1.82 -0.59 -14.76
N MET A 17 1.64 -1.86 -15.11
CA MET A 17 0.67 -2.30 -16.12
C MET A 17 -0.79 -2.11 -15.67
N SER A 18 -1.02 -2.00 -14.37
CA SER A 18 -2.35 -1.77 -13.79
C SER A 18 -2.63 -0.30 -13.46
N LEU A 19 -1.73 0.62 -13.81
CA LEU A 19 -1.92 2.05 -13.54
C LEU A 19 -3.26 2.54 -14.10
N PRO A 20 -4.03 3.31 -13.33
CA PRO A 20 -5.34 3.74 -13.78
C PRO A 20 -5.27 4.68 -14.98
N GLN A 21 -6.06 4.37 -16.00
CA GLN A 21 -6.17 5.20 -17.19
C GLN A 21 -7.24 6.28 -16.99
N TYR A 22 -6.86 7.34 -16.26
CA TYR A 22 -7.76 8.41 -15.83
C TYR A 22 -8.54 9.11 -16.96
N HIS A 23 -8.03 9.10 -18.19
CA HIS A 23 -8.73 9.67 -19.35
C HIS A 23 -10.04 8.92 -19.69
N PHE A 24 -10.24 7.71 -19.18
CA PHE A 24 -11.48 6.93 -19.33
C PHE A 24 -12.49 7.13 -18.19
N TYR A 25 -12.22 8.01 -17.23
CA TYR A 25 -13.11 8.22 -16.07
C TYR A 25 -14.39 8.99 -16.37
N GLY A 26 -14.62 9.37 -17.64
CA GLY A 26 -15.95 9.74 -18.14
C GLY A 26 -16.95 8.57 -18.19
N HIS A 27 -16.48 7.32 -18.10
CA HIS A 27 -17.33 6.12 -18.06
C HIS A 27 -17.16 5.37 -16.74
N VAL A 28 -18.21 5.37 -15.92
CA VAL A 28 -18.18 4.79 -14.55
C VAL A 28 -17.72 3.32 -14.55
N SER A 29 -18.20 2.50 -15.48
CA SER A 29 -17.84 1.08 -15.55
C SER A 29 -16.34 0.86 -15.85
N THR A 30 -15.77 1.67 -16.74
CA THR A 30 -14.33 1.64 -17.04
C THR A 30 -13.51 2.15 -15.86
N ALA A 31 -13.98 3.18 -15.18
CA ALA A 31 -13.34 3.69 -13.98
C ALA A 31 -13.24 2.63 -12.88
N VAL A 32 -14.37 1.96 -12.60
CA VAL A 32 -14.44 0.86 -11.62
C VAL A 32 -13.48 -0.27 -11.97
N LYS A 33 -13.42 -0.67 -13.24
CA LYS A 33 -12.52 -1.74 -13.67
C LYS A 33 -11.05 -1.37 -13.50
N ASN A 34 -10.65 -0.17 -13.93
CA ASN A 34 -9.27 0.32 -13.84
C ASN A 34 -8.84 0.46 -12.38
N GLU A 35 -9.67 1.09 -11.55
CA GLU A 35 -9.44 1.22 -10.12
C GLU A 35 -9.32 -0.12 -9.42
N ARG A 36 -10.19 -1.08 -9.75
CA ARG A 36 -10.13 -2.41 -9.18
C ARG A 36 -8.82 -3.11 -9.56
N SER A 37 -8.40 -3.01 -10.82
CA SER A 37 -7.15 -3.63 -11.27
C SER A 37 -5.95 -3.07 -10.52
N PHE A 38 -5.87 -1.74 -10.38
CA PHE A 38 -4.76 -1.08 -9.70
C PHE A 38 -4.69 -1.48 -8.21
N ARG A 39 -5.83 -1.38 -7.51
CA ARG A 39 -5.91 -1.72 -6.08
C ARG A 39 -5.61 -3.18 -5.80
N MET A 40 -6.05 -4.09 -6.67
CA MET A 40 -5.70 -5.51 -6.58
C MET A 40 -4.21 -5.74 -6.74
N SER A 41 -3.54 -5.05 -7.66
CA SER A 41 -2.08 -5.17 -7.83
C SER A 41 -1.32 -4.66 -6.61
N LEU A 42 -1.72 -3.51 -6.04
CA LEU A 42 -1.14 -2.99 -4.79
C LEU A 42 -1.36 -3.97 -3.63
N GLY A 43 -2.61 -4.44 -3.46
CA GLY A 43 -2.98 -5.38 -2.41
C GLY A 43 -2.25 -6.71 -2.52
N GLN A 44 -2.04 -7.23 -3.74
CA GLN A 44 -1.29 -8.46 -3.95
C GLN A 44 0.16 -8.33 -3.45
N MET A 45 0.82 -7.21 -3.71
CA MET A 45 2.20 -7.03 -3.25
C MET A 45 2.29 -6.84 -1.73
N LEU A 46 1.33 -6.16 -1.10
CA LEU A 46 1.23 -6.10 0.36
C LEU A 46 1.00 -7.50 0.95
N GLN A 47 0.13 -8.31 0.34
CA GLN A 47 -0.12 -9.68 0.77
C GLN A 47 1.14 -10.54 0.67
N GLU A 48 1.85 -10.49 -0.46
CA GLU A 48 3.10 -11.23 -0.63
C GLU A 48 4.19 -10.76 0.35
N THR A 49 4.17 -9.49 0.75
CA THR A 49 5.04 -8.97 1.83
C THR A 49 4.69 -9.59 3.17
N ALA A 50 3.40 -9.62 3.53
CA ALA A 50 2.91 -10.22 4.77
C ALA A 50 3.23 -11.72 4.84
N GLU A 51 2.95 -12.46 3.76
CA GLU A 51 3.27 -13.89 3.65
C GLU A 51 4.78 -14.15 3.84
N ARG A 52 5.65 -13.28 3.31
CA ARG A 52 7.10 -13.42 3.50
C ARG A 52 7.54 -13.19 4.93
N LEU A 53 7.01 -12.15 5.57
CA LEU A 53 7.29 -11.85 6.97
C LEU A 53 6.87 -13.02 7.87
N LEU A 54 5.66 -13.54 7.65
CA LEU A 54 5.12 -14.68 8.39
C LEU A 54 5.94 -15.96 8.16
N ASN A 55 6.19 -16.34 6.91
CA ASN A 55 6.98 -17.54 6.60
C ASN A 55 8.40 -17.46 7.18
N ALA A 56 9.01 -16.26 7.16
CA ALA A 56 10.34 -16.07 7.71
C ALA A 56 10.36 -16.08 9.24
N SER A 57 9.30 -15.61 9.90
CA SER A 57 9.16 -15.70 11.35
C SER A 57 9.00 -17.16 11.78
N GLU A 58 8.10 -17.89 11.14
CA GLU A 58 7.85 -19.31 11.41
C GLU A 58 9.10 -20.17 11.19
N ALA A 59 9.81 -19.97 10.07
CA ALA A 59 11.04 -20.71 9.77
C ALA A 59 12.17 -20.48 10.80
N ARG A 60 12.10 -19.38 11.57
CA ARG A 60 13.12 -18.99 12.57
C ARG A 60 12.60 -19.02 13.99
N ALA A 61 11.46 -19.67 14.24
CA ALA A 61 10.78 -19.67 15.53
C ALA A 61 11.68 -20.06 16.72
N THR A 62 12.67 -20.93 16.50
CA THR A 62 13.60 -21.37 17.55
C THR A 62 14.78 -20.43 17.80
N THR A 63 15.04 -19.49 16.89
CA THR A 63 16.22 -18.58 16.91
C THR A 63 15.85 -17.12 17.07
N MET A 64 14.63 -16.74 16.71
CA MET A 64 14.15 -15.38 16.82
C MET A 64 13.64 -15.12 18.23
N SER A 65 13.90 -13.93 18.77
CA SER A 65 13.37 -13.58 20.08
C SER A 65 11.86 -13.39 20.01
N ARG A 66 11.19 -13.60 21.15
CA ARG A 66 9.75 -13.37 21.29
C ARG A 66 9.32 -11.96 20.83
N HIS A 67 10.10 -10.94 21.23
CA HIS A 67 9.83 -9.55 20.83
C HIS A 67 9.78 -9.36 19.31
N ARG A 68 10.73 -9.95 18.58
CA ARG A 68 10.77 -9.84 17.12
C ARG A 68 9.63 -10.59 16.43
N HIS A 69 9.16 -11.69 17.02
CA HIS A 69 7.94 -12.35 16.58
C HIS A 69 6.72 -11.44 16.71
N GLU A 70 6.54 -10.85 17.89
CA GLU A 70 5.42 -9.94 18.18
C GLU A 70 5.42 -8.72 17.22
N CYS A 71 6.59 -8.12 16.94
CA CYS A 71 6.68 -7.04 15.96
C CYS A 71 6.31 -7.47 14.54
N ILE A 72 6.69 -8.69 14.12
CA ILE A 72 6.33 -9.19 12.79
C ILE A 72 4.83 -9.45 12.70
N GLU A 73 4.22 -10.01 13.75
CA GLU A 73 2.76 -10.21 13.80
C GLU A 73 2.01 -8.88 13.69
N GLU A 74 2.44 -7.85 14.42
CA GLU A 74 1.87 -6.50 14.34
C GLU A 74 1.95 -5.92 12.92
N ILE A 75 3.11 -6.04 12.26
CA ILE A 75 3.28 -5.59 10.87
C ILE A 75 2.35 -6.38 9.91
N VAL A 76 2.19 -7.69 10.12
CA VAL A 76 1.31 -8.53 9.30
C VAL A 76 -0.15 -8.11 9.46
N ASP A 77 -0.58 -7.79 10.68
CA ASP A 77 -1.93 -7.30 10.97
C ASP A 77 -2.18 -5.92 10.32
N ASP A 78 -1.20 -5.01 10.37
CA ASP A 78 -1.26 -3.71 9.71
C ASP A 78 -1.37 -3.86 8.18
N LEU A 79 -0.60 -4.76 7.59
CA LEU A 79 -0.68 -5.09 6.17
C LEU A 79 -2.07 -5.63 5.80
N GLY A 80 -2.66 -6.50 6.62
CA GLY A 80 -4.01 -7.02 6.43
C GLY A 80 -5.08 -5.92 6.47
N THR A 81 -4.94 -4.98 7.41
CA THR A 81 -5.81 -3.80 7.53
C THR A 81 -5.70 -2.91 6.29
N LEU A 82 -4.48 -2.63 5.82
CA LEU A 82 -4.24 -1.86 4.60
C LEU A 82 -4.84 -2.49 3.35
N ILE A 83 -4.70 -3.82 3.18
CA ILE A 83 -5.31 -4.53 2.05
C ILE A 83 -6.83 -4.38 2.05
N THR A 84 -7.44 -4.41 3.23
CA THR A 84 -8.89 -4.21 3.39
C THR A 84 -9.28 -2.78 3.01
N HIS A 85 -8.53 -1.78 3.48
CA HIS A 85 -8.77 -0.36 3.17
C HIS A 85 -8.56 -0.02 1.68
N LEU A 86 -7.58 -0.64 1.03
CA LEU A 86 -7.39 -0.49 -0.41
C LEU A 86 -8.62 -1.00 -1.16
N ASN A 87 -9.16 -2.17 -0.80
CA ASN A 87 -10.22 -2.84 -1.52
C ASN A 87 -11.65 -2.32 -1.23
N ARG A 88 -11.78 -1.06 -0.84
CA ARG A 88 -13.07 -0.41 -0.59
C ARG A 88 -14.03 -0.49 -1.77
N ARG A 89 -15.28 -0.82 -1.46
CA ARG A 89 -16.38 -0.87 -2.43
C ARG A 89 -17.10 0.47 -2.42
N GLY A 90 -17.55 0.91 -3.59
CA GLY A 90 -18.31 2.14 -3.74
C GLY A 90 -18.37 2.60 -5.18
N SER A 91 -19.19 3.63 -5.43
CA SER A 91 -19.28 4.29 -6.72
C SER A 91 -18.17 5.33 -6.82
N ILE A 92 -17.31 5.22 -7.84
CA ILE A 92 -16.24 6.21 -8.07
C ILE A 92 -16.87 7.51 -8.55
N GLN A 93 -16.53 8.59 -7.86
CA GLN A 93 -16.91 9.96 -8.21
C GLN A 93 -15.68 10.84 -8.09
N LEU A 94 -15.27 11.49 -9.18
CA LEU A 94 -14.17 12.46 -9.11
C LEU A 94 -14.63 13.71 -8.38
N ALA A 95 -13.98 14.05 -7.28
CA ALA A 95 -14.22 15.30 -6.58
C ALA A 95 -13.64 16.49 -7.37
N GLY A 96 -14.38 17.58 -7.49
CA GLY A 96 -13.85 18.87 -7.98
C GLY A 96 -13.52 18.96 -9.47
N SER A 97 -12.46 19.72 -9.81
CA SER A 97 -12.00 19.97 -11.18
C SER A 97 -11.31 18.74 -11.76
N THR A 98 -11.89 18.15 -12.81
CA THR A 98 -11.44 16.86 -13.37
C THR A 98 -9.95 16.83 -13.72
N THR A 99 -9.38 17.90 -14.26
CA THR A 99 -7.96 17.91 -14.66
C THR A 99 -7.02 17.95 -13.47
N GLU A 100 -7.23 18.87 -12.53
CA GLU A 100 -6.41 19.03 -11.32
C GLU A 100 -6.48 17.77 -10.45
N THR A 101 -7.70 17.25 -10.24
CA THR A 101 -7.92 16.01 -9.49
C THR A 101 -7.21 14.82 -10.13
N ILE A 102 -7.19 14.72 -11.46
CA ILE A 102 -6.46 13.64 -12.16
C ILE A 102 -4.95 13.77 -11.99
N GLU A 103 -4.40 14.98 -12.02
CA GLU A 103 -2.97 15.21 -11.78
C GLU A 103 -2.61 14.81 -10.35
N THR A 104 -3.38 15.24 -9.35
CA THR A 104 -3.18 14.82 -7.96
C THR A 104 -3.29 13.30 -7.79
N LEU A 105 -4.27 12.66 -8.43
CA LEU A 105 -4.41 11.20 -8.39
C LEU A 105 -3.19 10.47 -8.96
N ARG A 106 -2.59 10.98 -10.04
CA ARG A 106 -1.35 10.40 -10.61
C ARG A 106 -0.16 10.56 -9.66
N ASP A 107 -0.04 11.70 -9.00
CA ASP A 107 1.03 11.93 -8.03
C ASP A 107 0.89 11.01 -6.82
N LEU A 108 -0.34 10.82 -6.33
CA LEU A 108 -0.65 9.88 -5.26
C LEU A 108 -0.38 8.42 -5.68
N ASP A 109 -0.73 8.03 -6.91
CA ASP A 109 -0.40 6.68 -7.44
C ASP A 109 1.11 6.43 -7.45
N ASN A 110 1.89 7.39 -7.96
CA ASN A 110 3.34 7.29 -7.98
C ASN A 110 3.92 7.17 -6.57
N LYS A 111 3.40 7.97 -5.63
CA LYS A 111 3.79 7.91 -4.22
C LYS A 111 3.46 6.56 -3.61
N LEU A 112 2.27 5.99 -3.85
CA LEU A 112 1.89 4.65 -3.38
C LEU A 112 2.84 3.57 -3.91
N ILE A 113 3.21 3.63 -5.19
CA ILE A 113 4.16 2.69 -5.79
C ILE A 113 5.53 2.78 -5.12
N MET A 114 6.04 4.00 -4.92
CA MET A 114 7.32 4.21 -4.24
C MET A 114 7.30 3.73 -2.79
N LEU A 115 6.23 4.03 -2.05
CA LEU A 115 6.07 3.58 -0.67
C LEU A 115 6.02 2.06 -0.59
N LEU A 116 5.28 1.41 -1.49
CA LEU A 116 5.16 -0.04 -1.58
C LEU A 116 6.50 -0.74 -1.91
N GLU A 117 7.26 -0.18 -2.84
CA GLU A 117 8.61 -0.67 -3.14
C GLU A 117 9.53 -0.57 -1.91
N GLN A 118 9.46 0.54 -1.16
CA GLN A 118 10.25 0.71 0.07
C GLN A 118 9.82 -0.26 1.17
N VAL A 119 8.52 -0.45 1.40
CA VAL A 119 7.96 -1.46 2.32
C VAL A 119 8.52 -2.84 2.00
N TRP A 120 8.52 -3.22 0.72
CA TRP A 120 9.07 -4.49 0.28
C TRP A 120 10.58 -4.61 0.54
N HIS A 121 11.37 -3.60 0.19
CA HIS A 121 12.82 -3.63 0.44
C HIS A 121 13.16 -3.72 1.93
N MET A 122 12.39 -3.02 2.77
CA MET A 122 12.61 -3.01 4.21
C MET A 122 12.19 -4.32 4.85
N SER A 123 11.07 -4.92 4.42
CA SER A 123 10.69 -6.27 4.83
C SER A 123 11.81 -7.29 4.53
N GLN A 124 12.49 -7.17 3.39
CA GLN A 124 13.63 -8.04 3.09
C GLN A 124 14.86 -7.75 3.96
N ALA A 125 15.08 -6.49 4.32
CA ALA A 125 16.21 -6.07 5.14
C ALA A 125 16.10 -6.61 6.57
N VAL A 126 14.92 -6.46 7.20
CA VAL A 126 14.66 -6.96 8.58
C VAL A 126 14.70 -8.48 8.65
N LEU A 127 14.39 -9.16 7.53
CA LEU A 127 14.46 -10.61 7.42
C LEU A 127 15.86 -11.13 7.07
N ARG A 128 16.92 -10.33 6.96
CA ARG A 128 18.23 -10.91 6.64
C ARG A 128 18.81 -11.73 7.80
N PRO A 129 19.50 -12.85 7.52
CA PRO A 129 20.11 -13.67 8.58
C PRO A 129 21.15 -12.94 9.42
N ASP A 130 21.82 -11.94 8.83
CA ASP A 130 22.83 -11.09 9.47
C ASP A 130 22.25 -9.85 10.16
N CYS A 131 20.92 -9.69 10.17
CA CYS A 131 20.25 -8.58 10.84
C CYS A 131 20.34 -8.74 12.38
N ASN A 132 21.09 -7.85 13.01
CA ASN A 132 21.22 -7.80 14.46
C ASN A 132 19.96 -7.15 15.11
N GLY A 133 19.93 -7.04 16.45
CA GLY A 133 18.76 -6.49 17.17
C GLY A 133 18.46 -5.05 16.82
N GLU A 134 19.47 -4.19 16.93
CA GLU A 134 19.34 -2.76 16.65
C GLU A 134 18.87 -2.50 15.20
N ALA A 135 19.49 -3.15 14.21
CA ALA A 135 19.10 -3.00 12.82
C ALA A 135 17.70 -3.58 12.52
N PHE A 136 17.27 -4.59 13.28
CA PHE A 136 15.90 -5.10 13.19
C PHE A 136 14.92 -4.06 13.72
N ASP A 137 15.17 -3.52 14.92
CA ASP A 137 14.28 -2.57 15.59
C ASP A 137 14.14 -1.28 14.76
N GLU A 138 15.26 -0.73 14.25
CA GLU A 138 15.25 0.41 13.33
C GLU A 138 14.49 0.11 12.04
N GLY A 139 14.70 -1.08 11.47
CA GLY A 139 14.04 -1.49 10.24
C GLY A 139 12.53 -1.68 10.42
N VAL A 140 12.10 -2.23 11.56
CA VAL A 140 10.68 -2.34 11.93
C VAL A 140 10.07 -0.95 12.12
N GLN A 141 10.72 -0.06 12.86
CA GLN A 141 10.22 1.30 13.06
C GLN A 141 10.06 2.03 11.71
N TYR A 142 11.04 1.91 10.83
CA TYR A 142 10.96 2.50 9.50
C TYR A 142 9.85 1.85 8.65
N LEU A 143 9.65 0.53 8.75
CA LEU A 143 8.57 -0.17 8.06
C LEU A 143 7.19 0.33 8.53
N LEU A 144 6.97 0.50 9.83
CA LEU A 144 5.73 1.02 10.39
C LEU A 144 5.44 2.45 9.89
N LEU A 145 6.45 3.33 9.89
CA LEU A 145 6.32 4.69 9.33
C LEU A 145 5.91 4.67 7.85
N MET A 146 6.47 3.74 7.08
CA MET A 146 6.17 3.58 5.66
C MET A 146 4.76 3.04 5.42
N LEU A 147 4.29 2.11 6.25
CA LEU A 147 2.92 1.59 6.22
C LEU A 147 1.91 2.68 6.59
N GLN A 148 2.21 3.50 7.59
CA GLN A 148 1.38 4.65 7.94
C GLN A 148 1.30 5.65 6.78
N ALA A 149 2.43 6.04 6.19
CA ALA A 149 2.45 6.95 5.05
C ALA A 149 1.70 6.37 3.84
N PHE A 150 1.75 5.06 3.65
CA PHE A 150 0.97 4.36 2.63
C PHE A 150 -0.53 4.44 2.93
N ALA A 151 -0.94 4.22 4.18
CA ALA A 151 -2.33 4.34 4.63
C ALA A 151 -2.91 5.73 4.33
N GLU A 152 -2.18 6.77 4.74
CA GLU A 152 -2.57 8.18 4.57
C GLU A 152 -2.69 8.54 3.10
N THR A 153 -1.71 8.13 2.28
CA THR A 153 -1.71 8.39 0.84
C THR A 153 -2.85 7.65 0.13
N ALA A 154 -3.12 6.40 0.52
CA ALA A 154 -4.23 5.62 -0.02
C ALA A 154 -5.58 6.25 0.36
N GLU A 155 -5.68 6.82 1.56
CA GLU A 155 -6.89 7.50 2.00
C GLU A 155 -7.14 8.82 1.26
N GLU A 156 -6.12 9.66 1.11
CA GLU A 156 -6.22 10.89 0.32
C GLU A 156 -6.68 10.59 -1.12
N ARG A 157 -6.10 9.55 -1.72
CA ARG A 157 -6.51 9.05 -3.03
C ARG A 157 -7.97 8.61 -3.05
N ASN A 158 -8.40 7.85 -2.05
CA ASN A 158 -9.78 7.38 -1.92
C ASN A 158 -10.75 8.56 -1.80
N GLN A 159 -10.41 9.61 -1.06
CA GLN A 159 -11.25 10.81 -0.94
C GLN A 159 -11.48 11.50 -2.29
N LEU A 160 -10.43 11.63 -3.11
CA LEU A 160 -10.55 12.20 -4.46
C LEU A 160 -11.42 11.36 -5.41
N LEU A 161 -11.55 10.05 -5.13
CA LEU A 161 -12.41 9.12 -5.86
C LEU A 161 -13.82 8.99 -5.26
N GLY A 162 -14.16 9.74 -4.21
CA GLY A 162 -15.44 9.63 -3.51
C GLY A 162 -15.58 8.35 -2.68
N LEU A 163 -14.46 7.73 -2.31
CA LEU A 163 -14.34 6.46 -1.57
C LEU A 163 -13.68 6.65 -0.18
N GLY A 164 -13.58 7.88 0.32
CA GLY A 164 -13.02 8.17 1.65
C GLY A 164 -13.86 7.57 2.79
N TRP A 165 -13.34 7.53 4.02
CA TRP A 165 -14.02 6.88 5.18
C TRP A 165 -15.42 7.45 5.41
N GLU A 166 -15.62 8.74 5.13
CA GLU A 166 -16.92 9.42 5.25
C GLU A 166 -18.02 8.78 4.37
N SER A 167 -17.63 8.19 3.23
CA SER A 167 -18.55 7.50 2.31
C SER A 167 -19.07 6.17 2.87
N GLU A 168 -18.37 5.53 3.81
CA GLU A 168 -18.82 4.30 4.49
C GLU A 168 -19.97 4.56 5.48
N PHE A 169 -20.07 5.80 5.99
CA PHE A 169 -21.11 6.22 6.93
C PHE A 169 -22.25 7.00 6.27
N GLY A 170 -22.26 7.09 4.92
CA GLY A 170 -23.26 7.86 4.18
C GLY A 170 -23.14 9.38 4.38
N MET A 171 -21.99 9.87 4.83
CA MET A 171 -21.73 11.31 4.94
C MET A 171 -21.19 11.80 3.60
N SER A 172 -21.97 12.63 2.89
CA SER A 172 -21.45 13.35 1.73
C SER A 172 -20.34 14.30 2.19
N PRO A 173 -19.21 14.39 1.45
CA PRO A 173 -18.16 15.35 1.77
C PRO A 173 -18.77 16.74 1.73
N MET A 174 -18.76 17.45 2.87
CA MET A 174 -19.21 18.83 2.90
C MET A 174 -18.32 19.63 1.95
N PRO A 175 -18.89 20.47 1.07
CA PRO A 175 -18.08 21.33 0.22
C PRO A 175 -17.25 22.24 1.13
N LYS A 176 -15.91 22.14 1.02
CA LYS A 176 -15.00 23.10 1.66
C LYS A 176 -15.39 24.47 1.14
N ARG A 177 -15.99 25.29 2.02
CA ARG A 177 -16.29 26.68 1.72
C ARG A 177 -14.97 27.38 1.41
N LYS A 178 -14.89 27.97 0.22
CA LYS A 178 -13.80 28.85 -0.21
C LYS A 178 -13.62 30.01 0.75
#